data_AF-A0A7S0PTC8-F1
#
_entry.id   AF-A0A7S0PTC8-F1
#
_cell.length_a   1.000
_cell.length_b   1.000
_cell.length_c   1.000
_cell.angle_alpha   90.00
_cell.angle_beta   90.00
_cell.angle_gamma   90.00
#
_symmetry.space_group_name_H-M   'P 1'
#
loop_
_entity.id
_entity.type
_entity.pdbx_description
1 polymer ?
#
loop_
_entity_poly.entity_id
_entity_poly.type
_entity_poly.pdbx_seq_one_letter_code
_entity_poly.pdbx_strand_id
1 'polypeptide(L)'
;AHRRRTRRTEYMRLALVVALVALLCAPTPIVAPPPSTPAPSPAVNCVWSAYTCGACSLSCGTGTQTCTRTKTTQESNGGSCSGTASKTQDCNAQACATPSCPDVSSPTGYLKVTTKLTMKATATGSDTDAAFKAKVKTAIAVGGDTCEDDVTIDAFAKSSNSAVVDATVRYPVDATAASREAAIHRAVALMTKAMYMPNWVLPEQAHDASNTGAATPGLASNVTQVTCPAAKTYAEAAASVTAKDYAGARAALNHIALCNYQTGSSALGTSSMADVCNLLGFSNRKLSNPDVKLSELYYKRSLQIDVNHVAANGYLGELYVQTNKPALAREVLDDLKAMCPPPAGCDSLTYLRDAMAAAKMEEGAHVRKLNWDQCFNLACSPLNLEKGDKIEFKYSASHDVVKVADKSAFDACASGTTVGSASQGAAGFVLDLNTVGTEYYVCGQSNHCSNGQKIEVKVHERTYAAPPSSGGSAPCYSANCDSPAPAKAGAAIAKPAGAALLATLAAALAL
;
A
#
# COMPACT_ATOMS: atom_id res chain seq x y z
N ALA A 1 -77.35 57.61 -49.93
CA ALA A 1 -76.24 57.59 -48.95
C ALA A 1 -76.61 57.08 -47.54
N HIS A 2 -77.86 56.66 -47.26
CA HIS A 2 -78.29 56.27 -45.91
C HIS A 2 -78.24 54.76 -45.59
N ARG A 3 -77.96 53.88 -46.58
CA ARG A 3 -77.91 52.40 -46.41
C ARG A 3 -76.50 51.80 -46.18
N ARG A 4 -75.43 52.60 -46.20
CA ARG A 4 -74.04 52.12 -45.97
C ARG A 4 -73.50 52.34 -44.55
N ARG A 5 -74.18 53.14 -43.71
CA ARG A 5 -73.75 53.39 -42.31
C ARG A 5 -74.30 52.41 -41.28
N THR A 6 -75.38 51.68 -41.56
CA THR A 6 -76.00 50.71 -40.62
C THR A 6 -75.36 49.32 -40.66
N ARG A 7 -74.65 48.93 -41.74
CA ARG A 7 -73.97 47.62 -41.80
C ARG A 7 -72.64 47.58 -41.04
N ARG A 8 -71.94 48.70 -40.83
CA ARG A 8 -70.65 48.69 -40.09
C ARG A 8 -70.83 48.52 -38.57
N THR A 9 -71.94 49.00 -38.02
CA THR A 9 -72.21 48.95 -36.57
C THR A 9 -72.70 47.57 -36.10
N GLU A 10 -73.39 46.81 -36.95
CA GLU A 10 -73.80 45.44 -36.61
C GLU A 10 -72.67 44.42 -36.72
N TYR A 11 -71.76 44.57 -37.69
CA TYR A 11 -70.57 43.69 -37.79
C TYR A 11 -69.59 43.88 -36.61
N MET A 12 -69.45 45.10 -36.07
CA MET A 12 -68.62 45.33 -34.88
C MET A 12 -69.27 44.80 -33.58
N ARG A 13 -70.61 44.84 -33.46
CA ARG A 13 -71.31 44.26 -32.31
C ARG A 13 -71.31 42.73 -32.35
N LEU A 14 -71.43 42.13 -33.54
CA LEU A 14 -71.35 40.67 -33.70
C LEU A 14 -69.92 40.15 -33.46
N ALA A 15 -68.89 40.87 -33.91
CA ALA A 15 -67.49 40.50 -33.64
C ALA A 15 -67.10 40.61 -32.15
N LEU A 16 -67.64 41.60 -31.42
CA LEU A 16 -67.38 41.75 -29.99
C LEU A 16 -68.11 40.68 -29.15
N VAL A 17 -69.33 40.29 -29.53
CA VAL A 17 -70.09 39.22 -28.86
C VAL A 17 -69.48 37.84 -29.13
N VAL A 18 -69.00 37.58 -30.35
CA VAL A 18 -68.30 36.31 -30.66
C VAL A 18 -66.96 36.21 -29.94
N ALA A 19 -66.22 37.31 -29.76
CA ALA A 19 -64.97 37.33 -29.00
C ALA A 19 -65.18 37.16 -27.48
N LEU A 20 -66.27 37.69 -26.90
CA LEU A 20 -66.60 37.52 -25.48
C LEU A 20 -67.16 36.12 -25.15
N VAL A 21 -67.93 35.51 -26.06
CA VAL A 21 -68.43 34.13 -25.88
C VAL A 21 -67.29 33.11 -26.04
N ALA A 22 -66.29 33.38 -26.89
CA ALA A 22 -65.10 32.53 -27.02
C ALA A 22 -64.17 32.56 -25.78
N LEU A 23 -64.16 33.64 -24.98
CA LEU A 23 -63.41 33.70 -23.71
C LEU A 23 -64.14 33.06 -22.52
N LEU A 24 -65.48 32.96 -22.56
CA LEU A 24 -66.30 32.39 -21.48
C LEU A 24 -66.62 30.90 -21.65
N CYS A 25 -66.31 30.31 -22.81
CA CYS A 25 -66.47 28.88 -23.10
C CYS A 25 -65.14 28.17 -23.43
N ALA A 26 -63.99 28.76 -23.08
CA ALA A 26 -62.77 27.97 -23.00
C ALA A 26 -63.00 26.90 -21.91
N PRO A 27 -62.93 25.60 -22.23
CA PRO A 27 -62.93 24.59 -21.17
C PRO A 27 -61.78 24.95 -20.25
N THR A 28 -62.06 25.11 -18.95
CA THR A 28 -61.00 25.07 -17.95
C THR A 28 -60.12 23.88 -18.31
N PRO A 29 -58.79 24.02 -18.43
CA PRO A 29 -57.97 22.83 -18.57
C PRO A 29 -58.34 21.97 -17.38
N ILE A 30 -58.98 20.83 -17.64
CA ILE A 30 -59.02 19.75 -16.68
C ILE A 30 -57.54 19.40 -16.58
N VAL A 31 -56.87 20.01 -15.61
CA VAL A 31 -55.58 19.53 -15.13
C VAL A 31 -55.91 18.11 -14.73
N ALA A 32 -55.53 17.16 -15.58
CA ALA A 32 -55.56 15.76 -15.20
C ALA A 32 -54.94 15.70 -13.80
N PRO A 33 -55.56 15.02 -12.82
CA PRO A 33 -54.90 14.82 -11.55
C PRO A 33 -53.48 14.34 -11.87
N PRO A 34 -52.43 14.88 -11.22
CA PRO A 34 -51.07 14.44 -11.48
C PRO A 34 -51.10 12.91 -11.47
N PRO A 35 -50.47 12.22 -12.44
CA PRO A 35 -50.48 10.77 -12.45
C PRO A 35 -50.15 10.33 -11.04
N SER A 36 -51.09 9.61 -10.40
CA SER A 36 -50.95 9.15 -9.02
C SER A 36 -49.56 8.54 -8.95
N THR A 37 -48.67 9.16 -8.18
CA THR A 37 -47.28 8.73 -8.05
C THR A 37 -47.32 7.22 -7.81
N PRO A 38 -46.72 6.39 -8.69
CA PRO A 38 -46.73 4.96 -8.47
C PRO A 38 -46.25 4.70 -7.05
N ALA A 39 -47.00 3.86 -6.31
CA ALA A 39 -46.67 3.54 -4.93
C ALA A 39 -45.17 3.22 -4.84
N PRO A 40 -44.43 3.79 -3.87
CA PRO A 40 -42.99 3.58 -3.79
C PRO A 40 -42.72 2.08 -3.75
N SER A 41 -41.90 1.61 -4.68
CA SER A 41 -41.49 0.21 -4.75
C SER A 41 -40.99 -0.25 -3.37
N PRO A 42 -41.29 -1.47 -2.92
CA PRO A 42 -40.88 -1.93 -1.60
C PRO A 42 -39.35 -1.87 -1.46
N ALA A 43 -38.90 -1.48 -0.26
CA ALA A 43 -37.49 -1.45 0.10
C ALA A 43 -36.86 -2.83 -0.10
N VAL A 44 -35.83 -2.90 -0.93
CA VAL A 44 -35.04 -4.12 -1.13
C VAL A 44 -33.77 -3.94 -0.33
N ASN A 45 -33.61 -4.72 0.74
CA ASN A 45 -32.37 -4.77 1.51
C ASN A 45 -31.33 -5.58 0.74
N CYS A 46 -30.04 -5.31 1.00
CA CYS A 46 -28.99 -6.05 0.34
C CYS A 46 -29.01 -7.52 0.77
N VAL A 47 -28.52 -8.37 -0.13
CA VAL A 47 -28.16 -9.75 0.20
C VAL A 47 -26.67 -9.89 -0.03
N TRP A 48 -25.96 -10.32 1.00
CA TRP A 48 -24.53 -10.62 0.91
C TRP A 48 -24.31 -12.06 0.42
N SER A 49 -23.26 -12.27 -0.36
CA SER A 49 -22.74 -13.62 -0.60
C SER A 49 -22.18 -14.20 0.71
N ALA A 50 -21.96 -15.52 0.71
CA ALA A 50 -21.10 -16.14 1.71
C ALA A 50 -19.71 -15.49 1.66
N TYR A 51 -19.02 -15.48 2.81
CA TYR A 51 -17.63 -15.07 2.86
C TYR A 51 -16.75 -16.12 2.21
N THR A 52 -15.85 -15.68 1.35
CA THR A 52 -14.77 -16.49 0.80
C THR A 52 -13.47 -16.00 1.41
N CYS A 53 -12.77 -16.90 2.10
CA CYS A 53 -11.49 -16.58 2.73
C CYS A 53 -10.33 -16.90 1.79
N GLY A 54 -9.34 -16.01 1.75
CA GLY A 54 -8.07 -16.26 1.10
C GLY A 54 -7.21 -17.28 1.86
N ALA A 55 -5.99 -17.50 1.37
CA ALA A 55 -5.02 -18.33 2.07
C ALA A 55 -4.69 -17.73 3.45
N CYS A 56 -4.41 -18.62 4.41
CA CYS A 56 -3.95 -18.21 5.72
C CYS A 56 -2.56 -17.55 5.63
N SER A 57 -2.34 -16.47 6.39
CA SER A 57 -1.06 -15.75 6.41
C SER A 57 0.10 -16.62 6.88
N LEU A 58 -0.20 -17.69 7.62
CA LEU A 58 0.73 -18.73 8.00
C LEU A 58 0.29 -20.08 7.42
N SER A 59 1.21 -21.03 7.28
CA SER A 59 0.91 -22.43 6.96
C SER A 59 0.73 -23.30 8.22
N CYS A 60 1.17 -22.79 9.37
CA CYS A 60 1.07 -23.39 10.69
C CYS A 60 1.17 -22.31 11.77
N GLY A 61 0.81 -22.62 13.01
CA GLY A 61 0.61 -21.63 14.08
C GLY A 61 -0.62 -20.75 13.81
N THR A 62 -1.06 -19.96 14.78
CA THR A 62 -2.20 -19.06 14.61
C THR A 62 -1.86 -17.97 13.59
N GLY A 63 -2.39 -18.10 12.37
CA GLY A 63 -2.32 -17.09 11.33
C GLY A 63 -3.63 -16.33 11.21
N THR A 64 -3.71 -15.43 10.24
CA THR A 64 -4.89 -14.64 9.92
C THR A 64 -5.21 -14.74 8.44
N GLN A 65 -6.49 -14.79 8.09
CA GLN A 65 -6.96 -14.80 6.71
C GLN A 65 -7.99 -13.72 6.51
N THR A 66 -7.89 -13.05 5.36
CA THR A 66 -8.89 -12.08 4.93
C THR A 66 -10.01 -12.81 4.21
N CYS A 67 -11.23 -12.60 4.68
CA CYS A 67 -12.43 -13.12 4.07
C CYS A 67 -13.22 -11.98 3.44
N THR A 68 -13.45 -12.07 2.13
CA THR A 68 -14.22 -11.08 1.38
C THR A 68 -15.55 -11.67 0.95
N ARG A 69 -16.54 -10.80 0.75
CA ARG A 69 -17.85 -11.15 0.20
C ARG A 69 -18.37 -10.01 -0.66
N THR A 70 -19.20 -10.34 -1.63
CA THR A 70 -19.81 -9.38 -2.53
C THR A 70 -21.32 -9.31 -2.28
N LYS A 71 -21.97 -8.23 -2.70
CA LYS A 71 -23.44 -8.15 -2.65
C LYS A 71 -24.00 -8.94 -3.82
N THR A 72 -24.80 -9.96 -3.55
CA THR A 72 -25.57 -10.70 -4.56
C THR A 72 -26.87 -9.98 -4.91
N THR A 73 -27.36 -9.13 -4.02
CA THR A 73 -28.46 -8.21 -4.28
C THR A 73 -28.09 -6.85 -3.73
N GLN A 74 -28.10 -5.85 -4.60
CA GLN A 74 -27.87 -4.46 -4.23
C GLN A 74 -29.14 -3.89 -3.59
N GLU A 75 -28.99 -3.16 -2.48
CA GLU A 75 -30.10 -2.47 -1.86
C GLU A 75 -30.73 -1.42 -2.79
N SER A 76 -32.07 -1.29 -2.74
CA SER A 76 -32.82 -0.28 -3.50
C SER A 76 -34.10 0.15 -2.77
N ASN A 77 -34.72 1.23 -3.24
CA ASN A 77 -35.98 1.78 -2.70
C ASN A 77 -35.96 2.07 -1.19
N GLY A 78 -34.84 2.56 -0.66
CA GLY A 78 -34.68 2.86 0.77
C GLY A 78 -34.31 1.65 1.65
N GLY A 79 -34.03 0.49 1.05
CA GLY A 79 -33.46 -0.65 1.76
C GLY A 79 -32.05 -0.38 2.29
N SER A 80 -31.66 -1.13 3.32
CA SER A 80 -30.37 -0.98 4.00
C SER A 80 -29.51 -2.23 3.86
N CYS A 81 -28.22 -2.09 4.19
CA CYS A 81 -27.26 -3.16 4.14
C CYS A 81 -26.36 -3.11 5.37
N SER A 82 -26.51 -4.09 6.27
CA SER A 82 -25.71 -4.20 7.49
C SER A 82 -24.59 -5.23 7.34
N GLY A 83 -23.43 -4.95 7.95
CA GLY A 83 -22.24 -5.80 7.92
C GLY A 83 -21.18 -5.36 6.89
N THR A 84 -19.98 -5.92 6.99
CA THR A 84 -18.81 -5.50 6.19
C THR A 84 -18.59 -6.39 4.97
N ALA A 85 -18.00 -5.84 3.89
CA ALA A 85 -17.60 -6.59 2.70
C ALA A 85 -16.33 -7.44 2.91
N SER A 86 -15.56 -7.11 3.94
CA SER A 86 -14.34 -7.82 4.32
C SER A 86 -14.29 -7.98 5.83
N LYS A 87 -13.72 -9.10 6.28
CA LYS A 87 -13.37 -9.34 7.67
C LYS A 87 -12.05 -10.11 7.73
N THR A 88 -11.30 -9.92 8.80
CA THR A 88 -10.14 -10.74 9.13
C THR A 88 -10.56 -11.73 10.22
N GLN A 89 -10.06 -12.95 10.15
CA GLN A 89 -10.23 -13.93 11.20
C GLN A 89 -8.97 -14.78 11.33
N ASP A 90 -8.81 -15.37 12.51
CA ASP A 90 -7.76 -16.35 12.73
C ASP A 90 -7.98 -17.56 11.83
N CYS A 91 -6.88 -18.11 11.36
CA CYS A 91 -6.80 -19.34 10.60
C CYS A 91 -5.61 -20.13 11.09
N ASN A 92 -5.66 -21.44 10.89
CA ASN A 92 -4.76 -22.43 11.48
C ASN A 92 -4.85 -22.48 13.02
N ALA A 93 -5.16 -23.67 13.53
CA ALA A 93 -5.06 -23.98 14.96
C ALA A 93 -3.91 -24.98 15.23
N GLN A 94 -3.31 -25.52 14.17
CA GLN A 94 -2.20 -26.44 14.28
C GLN A 94 -0.95 -25.70 14.76
N ALA A 95 -0.31 -26.22 15.80
CA ALA A 95 1.04 -25.79 16.14
C ALA A 95 1.95 -26.00 14.91
N CYS A 96 2.86 -25.05 14.68
CA CYS A 96 3.95 -25.33 13.75
C CYS A 96 4.73 -26.54 14.24
N ALA A 97 5.14 -27.39 13.29
CA ALA A 97 6.17 -28.37 13.59
C ALA A 97 7.32 -27.63 14.27
N THR A 98 7.67 -28.06 15.48
CA THR A 98 8.87 -27.57 16.15
C THR A 98 10.02 -27.73 15.16
N PRO A 99 10.81 -26.67 14.90
CA PRO A 99 11.97 -26.78 14.01
C PRO A 99 12.76 -28.02 14.40
N SER A 100 13.09 -28.88 13.43
CA SER A 100 13.95 -30.02 13.76
C SER A 100 15.26 -29.43 14.29
N CYS A 101 15.56 -29.72 15.55
CA CYS A 101 16.79 -29.28 16.16
C CYS A 101 17.96 -29.64 15.24
N PRO A 102 18.84 -28.68 14.89
CA PRO A 102 20.02 -29.00 14.11
C PRO A 102 20.82 -30.00 14.94
N ASP A 103 20.88 -31.25 14.49
CA ASP A 103 21.53 -32.33 15.23
C ASP A 103 23.05 -32.17 15.08
N VAL A 104 23.62 -31.25 15.84
CA VAL A 104 25.07 -31.14 16.02
C VAL A 104 25.40 -32.07 17.18
N SER A 105 25.55 -33.35 16.90
CA SER A 105 25.71 -34.41 17.90
C SER A 105 26.91 -34.21 18.84
N SER A 106 27.88 -33.38 18.45
CA SER A 106 29.07 -33.02 19.24
C SER A 106 29.53 -31.57 18.95
N PRO A 107 28.90 -30.54 19.52
CA PRO A 107 29.29 -29.15 19.28
C PRO A 107 30.72 -28.88 19.79
N THR A 108 31.57 -28.34 18.94
CA THR A 108 32.89 -27.82 19.34
C THR A 108 32.82 -26.36 19.79
N GLY A 109 31.67 -25.71 19.57
CA GLY A 109 31.43 -24.32 19.92
C GLY A 109 30.01 -23.83 19.66
N TYR A 110 29.79 -22.55 19.92
CA TYR A 110 28.55 -21.82 19.65
C TYR A 110 28.84 -20.42 19.10
N LEU A 111 28.06 -20.00 18.10
CA LEU A 111 27.85 -18.58 17.81
C LEU A 111 26.72 -18.08 18.70
N LYS A 112 26.97 -17.01 19.46
CA LYS A 112 25.98 -16.43 20.39
C LYS A 112 25.38 -15.18 19.78
N VAL A 113 24.08 -14.97 19.98
CA VAL A 113 23.41 -13.71 19.69
C VAL A 113 22.62 -13.31 20.93
N THR A 114 22.94 -12.16 21.49
CA THR A 114 22.17 -11.60 22.60
C THR A 114 21.12 -10.65 22.04
N THR A 115 19.88 -10.80 22.50
CA THR A 115 18.74 -10.00 22.09
C THR A 115 18.20 -9.24 23.30
N LYS A 116 17.69 -8.04 23.03
CA LYS A 116 16.98 -7.22 24.01
C LYS A 116 15.66 -6.81 23.42
N LEU A 117 14.58 -7.31 24.01
CA LEU A 117 13.20 -7.02 23.60
C LEU A 117 12.56 -6.11 24.64
N THR A 118 12.07 -4.96 24.19
CA THR A 118 11.30 -4.03 25.01
C THR A 118 9.89 -3.98 24.47
N MET A 119 8.92 -4.27 25.32
CA MET A 119 7.51 -4.32 24.99
C MET A 119 6.72 -3.43 25.93
N LYS A 120 5.52 -3.02 25.53
CA LYS A 120 4.57 -2.37 26.44
C LYS A 120 4.17 -3.32 27.57
N ALA A 121 4.01 -2.82 28.80
CA ALA A 121 3.69 -3.65 29.96
C ALA A 121 2.41 -4.51 29.77
N THR A 122 1.41 -3.96 29.07
CA THR A 122 0.14 -4.64 28.75
C THR A 122 0.32 -5.87 27.88
N ALA A 123 1.44 -5.98 27.15
CA ALA A 123 1.71 -7.10 26.26
C ALA A 123 1.97 -8.42 27.01
N THR A 124 2.24 -8.35 28.32
CA THR A 124 2.29 -9.55 29.19
C THR A 124 0.91 -10.13 29.49
N GLY A 125 -0.17 -9.39 29.20
CA GLY A 125 -1.54 -9.82 29.45
C GLY A 125 -1.77 -10.24 30.90
N SER A 126 -2.46 -11.37 31.08
CA SER A 126 -2.70 -12.01 32.38
C SER A 126 -1.66 -13.08 32.74
N ASP A 127 -0.59 -13.23 31.95
CA ASP A 127 0.41 -14.26 32.22
C ASP A 127 1.19 -13.96 33.51
N THR A 128 1.59 -15.01 34.22
CA THR A 128 2.64 -14.89 35.24
C THR A 128 3.97 -14.60 34.55
N ASP A 129 4.91 -13.96 35.24
CA ASP A 129 6.25 -13.68 34.70
C ASP A 129 6.95 -14.96 34.19
N ALA A 130 6.74 -16.10 34.86
CA ALA A 130 7.27 -17.39 34.44
C ALA A 130 6.64 -17.89 33.13
N ALA A 131 5.31 -17.83 33.01
CA ALA A 131 4.60 -18.24 31.80
C ALA A 131 4.94 -17.33 30.61
N PHE A 132 5.03 -16.03 30.85
CA PHE A 132 5.41 -15.06 29.83
C PHE A 132 6.84 -15.30 29.32
N LYS A 133 7.81 -15.48 30.24
CA LYS A 133 9.20 -15.83 29.85
C LYS A 133 9.28 -17.12 29.04
N ALA A 134 8.50 -18.14 29.39
CA ALA A 134 8.46 -19.39 28.65
C ALA A 134 7.95 -19.18 27.21
N LYS A 135 6.84 -18.45 27.03
CA LYS A 135 6.31 -18.11 25.69
C LYS A 135 7.33 -17.33 24.85
N VAL A 136 7.97 -16.32 25.45
CA VAL A 136 9.01 -15.53 24.75
C VAL A 136 10.19 -16.41 24.37
N LYS A 137 10.64 -17.30 25.26
CA LYS A 137 11.72 -18.25 24.98
C LYS A 137 11.37 -19.15 23.78
N THR A 138 10.19 -19.77 23.77
CA THR A 138 9.69 -20.58 22.64
C THR A 138 9.66 -19.78 21.34
N ALA A 139 9.13 -18.55 21.39
CA ALA A 139 9.01 -17.71 20.21
C ALA A 139 10.39 -17.26 19.67
N ILE A 140 11.35 -16.98 20.55
CA ILE A 140 12.75 -16.71 20.15
C ILE A 140 13.38 -17.95 19.51
N ALA A 141 13.13 -19.15 20.04
CA ALA A 141 13.67 -20.39 19.47
C ALA A 141 13.13 -20.66 18.07
N VAL A 142 11.80 -20.64 17.91
CA VAL A 142 11.14 -20.73 16.60
C VAL A 142 11.65 -19.64 15.66
N GLY A 143 11.78 -18.43 16.19
CA GLY A 143 12.12 -17.30 15.35
C GLY A 143 13.58 -17.25 14.91
N GLY A 144 14.46 -17.72 15.78
CA GLY A 144 15.88 -17.88 15.54
C GLY A 144 16.24 -19.13 14.75
N ASP A 145 15.27 -19.99 14.38
CA ASP A 145 15.52 -21.29 13.76
C ASP A 145 16.52 -22.12 14.60
N THR A 146 16.24 -22.23 15.90
CA THR A 146 17.06 -22.96 16.87
C THR A 146 16.21 -23.73 17.89
N CYS A 147 16.86 -24.50 18.75
CA CYS A 147 16.22 -25.25 19.83
C CYS A 147 15.90 -24.36 21.04
N GLU A 148 14.85 -24.69 21.78
CA GLU A 148 14.58 -24.00 23.05
C GLU A 148 15.73 -24.15 24.05
N ASP A 149 16.43 -25.29 24.06
CA ASP A 149 17.60 -25.50 24.93
C ASP A 149 18.77 -24.58 24.59
N ASP A 150 18.80 -24.04 23.37
CA ASP A 150 19.78 -23.05 22.93
C ASP A 150 19.38 -21.61 23.23
N VAL A 151 18.19 -21.39 23.79
CA VAL A 151 17.71 -20.07 24.21
C VAL A 151 17.71 -19.96 25.74
N THR A 152 18.36 -18.92 26.23
CA THR A 152 18.36 -18.55 27.65
C THR A 152 17.71 -17.19 27.81
N ILE A 153 16.80 -17.05 28.77
CA ILE A 153 16.31 -15.73 29.21
C ILE A 153 17.26 -15.28 30.32
N ASP A 154 18.13 -14.33 29.99
CA ASP A 154 19.19 -13.85 30.88
C ASP A 154 18.63 -12.91 31.95
N ALA A 155 17.70 -12.04 31.56
CA ALA A 155 17.01 -11.13 32.47
C ALA A 155 15.57 -10.85 32.02
N PHE A 156 14.71 -10.56 33.00
CA PHE A 156 13.37 -10.06 32.77
C PHE A 156 13.05 -8.96 33.78
N ALA A 157 12.64 -7.80 33.29
CA ALA A 157 12.24 -6.67 34.11
C ALA A 157 10.90 -6.11 33.65
N LYS A 158 9.92 -6.03 34.56
CA LYS A 158 8.60 -5.46 34.30
C LYS A 158 8.42 -4.19 35.13
N SER A 159 7.99 -3.12 34.47
CA SER A 159 7.61 -1.84 35.07
C SER A 159 6.13 -1.56 34.79
N SER A 160 5.63 -0.41 35.23
CA SER A 160 4.26 0.03 34.91
C SER A 160 4.03 0.24 33.42
N ASN A 161 5.08 0.56 32.66
CA ASN A 161 4.97 0.96 31.26
C ASN A 161 5.61 -0.03 30.29
N SER A 162 6.58 -0.83 30.74
CA SER A 162 7.33 -1.74 29.87
C SER A 162 7.58 -3.11 30.49
N ALA A 163 7.77 -4.10 29.62
CA ALA A 163 8.35 -5.40 29.94
C ALA A 163 9.61 -5.58 29.06
N VAL A 164 10.74 -5.84 29.69
CA VAL A 164 12.05 -5.98 29.02
C VAL A 164 12.55 -7.40 29.23
N VAL A 165 12.91 -8.06 28.13
CA VAL A 165 13.50 -9.41 28.10
C VAL A 165 14.87 -9.32 27.47
N ASP A 166 15.91 -9.68 28.22
CA ASP A 166 17.25 -9.92 27.67
C ASP A 166 17.41 -11.44 27.51
N ALA A 167 17.81 -11.90 26.33
CA ALA A 167 17.93 -13.32 26.03
C ALA A 167 19.14 -13.62 25.16
N THR A 168 19.79 -14.75 25.42
CA THR A 168 20.91 -15.25 24.64
C THR A 168 20.47 -16.47 23.84
N VAL A 169 20.72 -16.40 22.53
CA VAL A 169 20.50 -17.48 21.58
C VAL A 169 21.84 -18.08 21.19
N ARG A 170 21.95 -19.41 21.21
CA ARG A 170 23.13 -20.15 20.80
C ARG A 170 22.85 -20.86 19.47
N TYR A 171 23.86 -20.85 18.61
CA TYR A 171 23.89 -21.65 17.39
C TYR A 171 25.05 -22.62 17.50
N PRO A 172 24.79 -23.92 17.72
CA PRO A 172 25.83 -24.93 17.83
C PRO A 172 26.66 -25.01 16.55
N VAL A 173 27.98 -25.18 16.71
CA VAL A 173 28.97 -25.27 15.62
C VAL A 173 29.88 -26.46 15.89
N ASP A 174 30.14 -27.24 14.85
CA ASP A 174 31.15 -28.32 14.85
C ASP A 174 32.42 -27.90 14.08
N ALA A 175 33.35 -28.85 13.87
CA ALA A 175 34.60 -28.57 13.17
C ALA A 175 34.42 -28.25 11.66
N THR A 176 33.25 -28.50 11.07
CA THR A 176 33.00 -28.37 9.64
C THR A 176 32.70 -26.92 9.23
N ALA A 177 33.10 -26.56 8.00
CA ALA A 177 32.73 -25.27 7.42
C ALA A 177 31.21 -25.14 7.25
N ALA A 178 30.51 -26.24 6.97
CA ALA A 178 29.07 -26.23 6.74
C ALA A 178 28.27 -25.83 7.98
N SER A 179 28.63 -26.33 9.17
CA SER A 179 27.95 -25.95 10.42
C SER A 179 28.20 -24.47 10.76
N ARG A 180 29.41 -23.97 10.51
CA ARG A 180 29.75 -22.55 10.67
C ARG A 180 28.92 -21.65 9.78
N GLU A 181 28.86 -21.96 8.48
CA GLU A 181 28.05 -21.19 7.53
C GLU A 181 26.56 -21.20 7.92
N ALA A 182 26.02 -22.36 8.33
CA ALA A 182 24.64 -22.47 8.79
C ALA A 182 24.38 -21.61 10.04
N ALA A 183 25.29 -21.62 11.02
CA ALA A 183 25.18 -20.80 12.22
C ALA A 183 25.22 -19.30 11.89
N ILE A 184 26.13 -18.88 11.00
CA ILE A 184 26.23 -17.47 10.54
C ILE A 184 24.92 -17.03 9.85
N HIS A 185 24.37 -17.86 8.96
CA HIS A 185 23.11 -17.58 8.29
C HIS A 185 21.95 -17.36 9.28
N ARG A 186 21.80 -18.26 10.25
CA ARG A 186 20.75 -18.16 11.26
C ARG A 186 20.94 -16.96 12.18
N ALA A 187 22.17 -16.68 12.59
CA ALA A 187 22.48 -15.52 13.41
C ALA A 187 22.17 -14.20 12.70
N VAL A 188 22.56 -14.03 11.43
CA VAL A 188 22.24 -12.81 10.66
C VAL A 188 20.73 -12.67 10.43
N ALA A 189 20.04 -13.77 10.14
CA ALA A 189 18.58 -13.78 10.07
C ALA A 189 17.95 -13.35 11.41
N LEU A 190 18.40 -13.90 12.53
CA LEU A 190 17.92 -13.53 13.87
C LEU A 190 18.17 -12.05 14.17
N MET A 191 19.36 -11.52 13.85
CA MET A 191 19.68 -10.10 14.05
C MET A 191 18.75 -9.19 13.24
N THR A 192 18.39 -9.61 12.02
CA THR A 192 17.42 -8.88 11.18
C THR A 192 16.00 -8.97 11.77
N LYS A 193 15.60 -10.15 12.23
CA LYS A 193 14.30 -10.42 12.86
C LYS A 193 14.15 -9.70 14.19
N ALA A 194 15.22 -9.53 14.97
CA ALA A 194 15.22 -8.95 16.32
C ALA A 194 14.52 -7.58 16.38
N MET A 195 14.64 -6.78 15.33
CA MET A 195 14.00 -5.47 15.26
C MET A 195 12.48 -5.52 15.19
N TYR A 196 11.93 -6.58 14.62
CA TYR A 196 10.50 -6.85 14.52
C TYR A 196 10.03 -7.90 15.54
N MET A 197 10.99 -8.48 16.26
CA MET A 197 10.79 -9.64 17.13
C MET A 197 9.78 -9.38 18.23
N PRO A 198 9.68 -8.20 18.88
CA PRO A 198 8.61 -7.95 19.83
C PRO A 198 7.22 -8.23 19.25
N ASN A 199 6.93 -7.75 18.04
CA ASN A 199 5.63 -8.03 17.41
C ASN A 199 5.53 -9.48 16.93
N TRP A 200 6.64 -10.13 16.60
CA TRP A 200 6.58 -11.53 16.21
C TRP A 200 6.38 -12.51 17.38
N VAL A 201 6.97 -12.22 18.55
CA VAL A 201 6.81 -13.05 19.75
C VAL A 201 5.48 -12.80 20.45
N LEU A 202 4.75 -11.76 20.04
CA LEU A 202 3.48 -11.36 20.62
C LEU A 202 2.30 -11.66 19.72
N PRO A 203 1.12 -11.95 20.31
CA PRO A 203 -0.13 -11.96 19.55
C PRO A 203 -0.40 -10.56 18.98
N GLU A 204 -1.14 -10.50 17.86
CA GLU A 204 -1.42 -9.27 17.12
C GLU A 204 -2.05 -8.17 18.01
N GLN A 205 -2.91 -8.56 18.95
CA GLN A 205 -3.57 -7.62 19.88
C GLN A 205 -2.59 -6.93 20.85
N ALA A 206 -1.37 -7.44 20.97
CA ALA A 206 -0.31 -6.87 21.80
C ALA A 206 0.77 -6.14 20.99
N HIS A 207 0.58 -5.98 19.67
CA HIS A 207 1.45 -5.16 18.84
C HIS A 207 1.23 -3.69 19.19
N ASP A 208 2.33 -2.97 19.44
CA ASP A 208 2.31 -1.56 19.81
C ASP A 208 3.53 -0.88 19.21
N ALA A 209 3.38 0.39 18.80
CA ALA A 209 4.46 1.16 18.19
C ALA A 209 5.65 1.41 19.14
N SER A 210 5.44 1.28 20.46
CA SER A 210 6.50 1.36 21.46
C SER A 210 7.32 0.07 21.62
N ASN A 211 6.85 -1.04 21.03
CA ASN A 211 7.61 -2.28 21.04
C ASN A 211 8.88 -2.15 20.19
N THR A 212 10.03 -2.47 20.77
CA THR A 212 11.35 -2.34 20.13
C THR A 212 12.23 -3.52 20.46
N GLY A 213 13.10 -3.89 19.52
CA GLY A 213 14.03 -5.00 19.71
C GLY A 213 15.39 -4.70 19.11
N ALA A 214 16.42 -5.27 19.73
CA ALA A 214 17.79 -5.19 19.28
C ALA A 214 18.46 -6.56 19.43
N ALA A 215 19.48 -6.81 18.62
CA ALA A 215 20.32 -8.00 18.73
C ALA A 215 21.77 -7.67 18.40
N THR A 216 22.67 -8.33 19.11
CA THR A 216 24.11 -8.15 19.00
C THR A 216 24.79 -9.52 18.97
N PRO A 217 25.70 -9.78 18.03
CA PRO A 217 26.40 -11.05 17.99
C PRO A 217 27.50 -11.08 19.06
N GLY A 218 27.55 -12.17 19.82
CA GLY A 218 28.63 -12.51 20.72
C GLY A 218 29.71 -13.29 19.98
N LEU A 219 30.75 -12.60 19.54
CA LEU A 219 31.85 -13.16 18.74
C LEU A 219 33.09 -13.52 19.58
N ALA A 220 32.90 -13.87 20.85
CA ALA A 220 34.00 -14.24 21.75
C ALA A 220 34.94 -15.26 21.10
N SER A 221 36.20 -14.85 20.95
CA SER A 221 37.23 -15.50 20.12
C SER A 221 37.59 -16.90 20.62
N ASN A 222 37.83 -17.79 19.64
CA ASN A 222 38.12 -19.24 19.65
C ASN A 222 36.94 -20.20 19.38
N VAL A 223 35.69 -19.73 19.48
CA VAL A 223 34.50 -20.61 19.36
C VAL A 223 33.75 -20.48 18.02
N THR A 224 33.77 -19.31 17.38
CA THR A 224 32.98 -19.04 16.15
C THR A 224 33.76 -19.27 14.85
N GLN A 225 35.10 -19.22 14.91
CA GLN A 225 36.00 -19.23 13.74
C GLN A 225 35.58 -18.24 12.63
N VAL A 226 34.92 -17.12 12.99
CA VAL A 226 34.61 -16.04 12.05
C VAL A 226 35.81 -15.11 12.00
N THR A 227 36.42 -14.98 10.82
CA THR A 227 37.53 -14.07 10.59
C THR A 227 36.99 -12.80 9.95
N CYS A 228 37.24 -11.64 10.56
CA CYS A 228 36.96 -10.34 9.97
C CYS A 228 38.28 -9.66 9.55
N PRO A 229 38.32 -8.95 8.40
CA PRO A 229 37.20 -8.67 7.49
C PRO A 229 36.70 -9.92 6.74
N ALA A 230 35.46 -9.85 6.23
CA ALA A 230 34.88 -10.93 5.44
C ALA A 230 35.77 -11.28 4.24
N ALA A 231 35.85 -12.58 3.90
CA ALA A 231 36.73 -13.06 2.84
C ALA A 231 36.38 -12.53 1.44
N LYS A 232 35.10 -12.18 1.21
CA LYS A 232 34.62 -11.54 -0.01
C LYS A 232 34.12 -10.13 0.31
N THR A 233 34.39 -9.22 -0.60
CA THR A 233 33.83 -7.86 -0.62
C THR A 233 32.38 -7.86 -1.11
N TYR A 234 31.66 -6.76 -0.87
CA TYR A 234 30.31 -6.57 -1.42
C TYR A 234 30.28 -6.67 -2.95
N ALA A 235 31.30 -6.14 -3.64
CA ALA A 235 31.39 -6.21 -5.10
C ALA A 235 31.49 -7.65 -5.62
N GLU A 236 32.27 -8.51 -4.95
CA GLU A 236 32.38 -9.93 -5.29
C GLU A 236 31.10 -10.71 -4.96
N ALA A 237 30.40 -10.33 -3.89
CA ALA A 237 29.08 -10.88 -3.58
C ALA A 237 28.06 -10.51 -4.66
N ALA A 238 28.03 -9.24 -5.10
CA ALA A 238 27.18 -8.78 -6.20
C ALA A 238 27.53 -9.49 -7.53
N ALA A 239 28.82 -9.71 -7.81
CA ALA A 239 29.25 -10.49 -8.98
C ALA A 239 28.72 -11.94 -8.92
N SER A 240 28.65 -12.54 -7.72
CA SER A 240 28.07 -13.87 -7.52
C SER A 240 26.57 -13.89 -7.86
N VAL A 241 25.83 -12.82 -7.54
CA VAL A 241 24.42 -12.65 -7.95
C VAL A 241 24.28 -12.60 -9.47
N THR A 242 25.13 -11.85 -10.17
CA THR A 242 25.15 -11.78 -11.64
C THR A 242 25.46 -13.14 -12.27
N ALA A 243 26.37 -13.91 -11.66
CA ALA A 243 26.68 -15.28 -12.04
C ALA A 243 25.58 -16.30 -11.66
N LYS A 244 24.48 -15.85 -11.03
CA LYS A 244 23.39 -16.68 -10.50
C LYS A 244 23.81 -17.66 -9.40
N ASP A 245 24.98 -17.46 -8.80
CA ASP A 245 25.40 -18.16 -7.58
C ASP A 245 24.80 -17.47 -6.35
N TYR A 246 23.49 -17.66 -6.16
CA TYR A 246 22.75 -17.04 -5.07
C TYR A 246 23.13 -17.61 -3.70
N ALA A 247 23.57 -18.87 -3.64
CA ALA A 247 24.04 -19.50 -2.41
C ALA A 247 25.38 -18.90 -1.97
N GLY A 248 26.33 -18.76 -2.89
CA GLY A 248 27.62 -18.11 -2.64
C GLY A 248 27.48 -16.61 -2.35
N ALA A 249 26.57 -15.92 -3.04
CA ALA A 249 26.23 -14.52 -2.73
C ALA A 249 25.69 -14.37 -1.31
N ARG A 250 24.70 -15.19 -0.92
CA ARG A 250 24.13 -15.19 0.43
C ARG A 250 25.20 -15.45 1.50
N ALA A 251 26.07 -16.42 1.30
CA ALA A 251 27.16 -16.71 2.22
C ALA A 251 28.06 -15.47 2.39
N ALA A 252 28.57 -14.91 1.29
CA ALA A 252 29.41 -13.72 1.32
C ALA A 252 28.76 -12.54 2.06
N LEU A 253 27.48 -12.26 1.76
CA LEU A 253 26.74 -11.15 2.37
C LEU A 253 26.48 -11.36 3.87
N ASN A 254 26.23 -12.59 4.31
CA ASN A 254 26.06 -12.88 5.73
C ASN A 254 27.37 -12.70 6.50
N HIS A 255 28.51 -13.05 5.92
CA HIS A 255 29.82 -12.74 6.52
C HIS A 255 30.07 -11.24 6.61
N ILE A 256 29.78 -10.49 5.54
CA ILE A 256 29.88 -9.01 5.54
C ILE A 256 28.99 -8.40 6.62
N ALA A 257 27.73 -8.85 6.70
CA ALA A 257 26.78 -8.35 7.69
C ALA A 257 27.28 -8.63 9.11
N LEU A 258 27.70 -9.88 9.39
CA LEU A 258 28.21 -10.28 10.70
C LEU A 258 29.46 -9.49 11.10
N CYS A 259 30.42 -9.31 10.19
CA CYS A 259 31.60 -8.49 10.45
C CYS A 259 31.24 -7.01 10.69
N ASN A 260 30.27 -6.45 9.98
CA ASN A 260 29.82 -5.08 10.24
C ASN A 260 29.24 -4.92 11.65
N TYR A 261 28.53 -5.92 12.18
CA TYR A 261 28.07 -5.88 13.58
C TYR A 261 29.24 -5.90 14.59
N GLN A 262 30.39 -6.46 14.22
CA GLN A 262 31.59 -6.49 15.05
C GLN A 262 32.41 -5.21 14.96
N THR A 263 32.66 -4.74 13.74
CA THR A 263 33.66 -3.71 13.45
C THR A 263 33.04 -2.36 13.07
N GLY A 264 31.71 -2.27 13.08
CA GLY A 264 30.96 -1.15 12.50
C GLY A 264 31.15 -1.08 10.97
N SER A 265 30.97 0.11 10.40
CA SER A 265 30.94 0.34 8.95
C SER A 265 32.22 -0.03 8.19
N SER A 266 33.31 -0.36 8.89
CA SER A 266 34.60 -0.73 8.28
C SER A 266 34.51 -1.97 7.36
N ALA A 267 33.56 -2.88 7.62
CA ALA A 267 33.36 -4.08 6.79
C ALA A 267 32.56 -3.82 5.49
N LEU A 268 31.96 -2.64 5.33
CA LEU A 268 31.07 -2.34 4.21
C LEU A 268 31.79 -1.77 2.98
N GLY A 269 33.03 -1.30 3.14
CA GLY A 269 33.76 -0.64 2.05
C GLY A 269 32.98 0.57 1.52
N THR A 270 32.65 0.58 0.22
CA THR A 270 31.82 1.61 -0.42
C THR A 270 30.32 1.32 -0.39
N SER A 271 29.92 0.15 0.12
CA SER A 271 28.50 -0.22 0.25
C SER A 271 27.91 0.26 1.58
N SER A 272 26.59 0.15 1.71
CA SER A 272 25.87 0.36 2.96
C SER A 272 25.31 -0.95 3.51
N MET A 273 24.91 -0.96 4.79
CA MET A 273 24.14 -2.09 5.32
C MET A 273 22.77 -2.22 4.63
N ALA A 274 22.21 -1.12 4.09
CA ALA A 274 20.99 -1.17 3.30
C ALA A 274 21.20 -1.97 2.01
N ASP A 275 22.33 -1.78 1.33
CA ASP A 275 22.73 -2.55 0.14
C ASP A 275 22.93 -4.04 0.46
N VAL A 276 23.63 -4.33 1.56
CA VAL A 276 23.86 -5.72 2.01
C VAL A 276 22.53 -6.41 2.31
N CYS A 277 21.63 -5.76 3.04
CA CYS A 277 20.29 -6.29 3.32
C CYS A 277 19.49 -6.48 2.03
N ASN A 278 19.51 -5.51 1.12
CA ASN A 278 18.83 -5.61 -0.16
C ASN A 278 19.28 -6.85 -0.97
N LEU A 279 20.60 -7.06 -1.10
CA LEU A 279 21.14 -8.22 -1.80
C LEU A 279 20.94 -9.54 -1.04
N LEU A 280 20.91 -9.54 0.29
CA LEU A 280 20.51 -10.71 1.09
C LEU A 280 19.07 -11.09 0.79
N GLY A 281 18.16 -10.11 0.72
CA GLY A 281 16.77 -10.32 0.34
C GLY A 281 16.66 -10.94 -1.05
N PHE A 282 17.37 -10.37 -2.04
CA PHE A 282 17.39 -10.88 -3.40
C PHE A 282 17.97 -12.29 -3.50
N SER A 283 19.11 -12.54 -2.86
CA SER A 283 19.79 -13.83 -2.90
C SER A 283 18.92 -14.92 -2.28
N ASN A 284 18.31 -14.68 -1.11
CA ASN A 284 17.39 -15.65 -0.49
C ASN A 284 16.15 -15.93 -1.35
N ARG A 285 15.61 -14.91 -2.04
CA ARG A 285 14.42 -15.04 -2.92
C ARG A 285 14.70 -15.89 -4.16
N LYS A 286 15.96 -15.94 -4.61
CA LYS A 286 16.38 -16.62 -5.84
C LYS A 286 17.00 -18.01 -5.63
N LEU A 287 17.12 -18.48 -4.38
CA LEU A 287 17.53 -19.85 -4.09
C LEU A 287 16.55 -20.88 -4.68
N SER A 288 17.02 -22.12 -4.86
CA SER A 288 16.19 -23.25 -5.28
C SER A 288 15.03 -23.53 -4.32
N ASN A 289 15.25 -23.32 -3.01
CA ASN A 289 14.23 -23.31 -1.98
C ASN A 289 14.18 -21.91 -1.34
N PRO A 290 13.37 -20.99 -1.89
CA PRO A 290 13.40 -19.59 -1.47
C PRO A 290 12.69 -19.35 -0.14
N ASP A 291 13.34 -18.60 0.77
CA ASP A 291 12.70 -18.07 1.98
C ASP A 291 12.16 -16.66 1.72
N VAL A 292 10.97 -16.60 1.12
CA VAL A 292 10.31 -15.33 0.76
C VAL A 292 9.99 -14.46 1.97
N LYS A 293 9.78 -15.05 3.15
CA LYS A 293 9.48 -14.31 4.38
C LYS A 293 10.74 -13.61 4.89
N LEU A 294 11.86 -14.31 4.93
CA LEU A 294 13.14 -13.73 5.28
C LEU A 294 13.58 -12.68 4.25
N SER A 295 13.33 -12.91 2.96
CA SER A 295 13.57 -11.90 1.92
C SER A 295 12.80 -10.61 2.16
N GLU A 296 11.50 -10.71 2.48
CA GLU A 296 10.67 -9.55 2.82
C GLU A 296 11.27 -8.75 3.99
N LEU A 297 11.72 -9.44 5.05
CA LEU A 297 12.34 -8.81 6.21
C LEU A 297 13.65 -8.10 5.86
N TYR A 298 14.48 -8.68 5.00
CA TYR A 298 15.71 -8.06 4.52
C TYR A 298 15.46 -6.79 3.70
N TYR A 299 14.47 -6.80 2.79
CA TYR A 299 14.11 -5.58 2.05
C TYR A 299 13.56 -4.50 2.97
N LYS A 300 12.68 -4.86 3.91
CA LYS A 300 12.17 -3.92 4.93
C LYS A 300 13.29 -3.39 5.80
N ARG A 301 14.27 -4.22 6.16
CA ARG A 301 15.47 -3.78 6.91
C ARG A 301 16.31 -2.79 6.10
N SER A 302 16.46 -3.02 4.79
CA SER A 302 17.12 -2.06 3.90
C SER A 302 16.40 -0.70 3.93
N LEU A 303 15.07 -0.69 3.79
CA LEU A 303 14.25 0.53 3.81
C LEU A 303 14.20 1.23 5.18
N GLN A 304 14.40 0.50 6.27
CA GLN A 304 14.57 1.11 7.59
C GLN A 304 15.91 1.83 7.76
N ILE A 305 16.94 1.39 7.04
CA ILE A 305 18.28 2.00 7.07
C ILE A 305 18.32 3.18 6.09
N ASP A 306 17.79 2.98 4.88
CA ASP A 306 17.64 4.00 3.85
C ASP A 306 16.25 3.91 3.24
N VAL A 307 15.37 4.83 3.65
CA VAL A 307 13.98 4.91 3.19
C VAL A 307 13.87 5.19 1.68
N ASN A 308 14.91 5.80 1.08
CA ASN A 308 14.93 6.16 -0.33
C ASN A 308 15.67 5.11 -1.18
N HIS A 309 15.92 3.92 -0.65
CA HIS A 309 16.66 2.87 -1.35
C HIS A 309 15.82 2.26 -2.49
N VAL A 310 15.92 2.86 -3.68
CA VAL A 310 15.13 2.53 -4.89
C VAL A 310 15.10 1.03 -5.20
N ALA A 311 16.26 0.36 -5.20
CA ALA A 311 16.33 -1.07 -5.53
C ALA A 311 15.64 -1.99 -4.51
N ALA A 312 15.64 -1.63 -3.23
CA ALA A 312 15.00 -2.40 -2.17
C ALA A 312 13.49 -2.28 -2.26
N ASN A 313 12.99 -1.07 -2.55
CA ASN A 313 11.59 -0.86 -2.91
C ASN A 313 11.22 -1.71 -4.13
N GLY A 314 11.96 -1.62 -5.25
CA GLY A 314 11.72 -2.44 -6.45
C GLY A 314 11.56 -3.93 -6.16
N TYR A 315 12.56 -4.52 -5.49
CA TYR A 315 12.53 -5.94 -5.17
C TYR A 315 11.45 -6.34 -4.16
N LEU A 316 11.11 -5.47 -3.21
CA LEU A 316 10.00 -5.68 -2.29
C LEU A 316 8.66 -5.70 -3.04
N GLY A 317 8.47 -4.76 -3.98
CA GLY A 317 7.28 -4.69 -4.83
C GLY A 317 7.15 -5.96 -5.68
N GLU A 318 8.22 -6.39 -6.35
CA GLU A 318 8.22 -7.63 -7.12
C GLU A 318 7.93 -8.86 -6.24
N LEU A 319 8.45 -8.90 -5.01
CA LEU A 319 8.14 -9.95 -4.04
C LEU A 319 6.65 -9.96 -3.70
N TYR A 320 6.03 -8.80 -3.53
CA TYR A 320 4.58 -8.69 -3.31
C TYR A 320 3.77 -9.13 -4.52
N VAL A 321 4.25 -8.88 -5.74
CA VAL A 321 3.65 -9.47 -6.95
C VAL A 321 3.77 -11.00 -6.91
N GLN A 322 4.97 -11.54 -6.67
CA GLN A 322 5.25 -12.98 -6.59
C GLN A 322 4.40 -13.69 -5.53
N THR A 323 4.11 -13.02 -4.42
CA THR A 323 3.34 -13.57 -3.29
C THR A 323 1.86 -13.19 -3.33
N ASN A 324 1.37 -12.67 -4.46
CA ASN A 324 -0.03 -12.29 -4.69
C ASN A 324 -0.58 -11.31 -3.63
N LYS A 325 0.19 -10.27 -3.32
CA LYS A 325 -0.16 -9.17 -2.40
C LYS A 325 -0.33 -7.84 -3.17
N PRO A 326 -1.38 -7.70 -4.01
CA PRO A 326 -1.53 -6.56 -4.94
C PRO A 326 -1.70 -5.20 -4.25
N ALA A 327 -2.22 -5.16 -3.02
CA ALA A 327 -2.31 -3.91 -2.25
C ALA A 327 -0.91 -3.39 -1.88
N LEU A 328 -0.05 -4.25 -1.34
CA LEU A 328 1.31 -3.89 -0.95
C LEU A 328 2.20 -3.62 -2.18
N ALA A 329 1.99 -4.35 -3.28
CA ALA A 329 2.71 -4.06 -4.54
C ALA A 329 2.41 -2.65 -5.06
N ARG A 330 1.17 -2.18 -4.94
CA ARG A 330 0.78 -0.81 -5.33
C ARG A 330 1.35 0.26 -4.42
N GLU A 331 1.40 0.02 -3.11
CA GLU A 331 2.03 0.94 -2.16
C GLU A 331 3.50 1.19 -2.53
N VAL A 332 4.25 0.11 -2.78
CA VAL A 332 5.63 0.20 -3.24
C VAL A 332 5.76 0.87 -4.61
N LEU A 333 4.80 0.64 -5.52
CA LEU A 333 4.78 1.31 -6.82
C LEU A 333 4.60 2.82 -6.68
N ASP A 334 3.72 3.27 -5.79
CA ASP A 334 3.50 4.68 -5.48
C ASP A 334 4.77 5.32 -4.89
N ASP A 335 5.47 4.62 -3.99
CA ASP A 335 6.75 5.06 -3.46
C ASP A 335 7.81 5.19 -4.58
N LEU A 336 7.88 4.21 -5.49
CA LEU A 336 8.79 4.26 -6.64
C LEU A 336 8.47 5.40 -7.61
N LYS A 337 7.19 5.70 -7.87
CA LYS A 337 6.81 6.88 -8.67
C LYS A 337 7.27 8.19 -8.02
N ALA A 338 7.22 8.26 -6.69
CA ALA A 338 7.70 9.42 -5.95
C ALA A 338 9.23 9.55 -5.97
N MET A 339 9.96 8.44 -5.87
CA MET A 339 11.43 8.42 -5.90
C MET A 339 12.01 8.54 -7.32
N CYS A 340 11.28 8.07 -8.32
CA CYS A 340 11.70 8.01 -9.72
C CYS A 340 10.69 8.75 -10.62
N PRO A 341 10.47 10.06 -10.41
CA PRO A 341 9.50 10.79 -11.19
C PRO A 341 9.92 10.89 -12.68
N PRO A 342 8.97 10.99 -13.61
CA PRO A 342 9.28 11.21 -15.02
C PRO A 342 9.98 12.58 -15.23
N PRO A 343 10.71 12.77 -16.34
CA PRO A 343 11.01 11.78 -17.37
C PRO A 343 12.18 10.87 -17.01
N ALA A 344 12.83 11.08 -15.85
CA ALA A 344 14.01 10.32 -15.45
C ALA A 344 13.68 8.84 -15.24
N GLY A 345 12.63 8.54 -14.47
CA GLY A 345 12.25 7.17 -14.13
C GLY A 345 13.39 6.40 -13.44
N CYS A 346 13.22 5.09 -13.31
CA CYS A 346 14.27 4.17 -12.87
C CYS A 346 13.92 2.72 -13.21
N ASP A 347 14.92 1.86 -13.32
CA ASP A 347 14.75 0.44 -13.65
C ASP A 347 13.82 -0.28 -12.68
N SER A 348 13.91 0.01 -11.37
CA SER A 348 13.07 -0.62 -10.35
C SER A 348 11.57 -0.33 -10.55
N LEU A 349 11.22 0.88 -10.99
CA LEU A 349 9.84 1.24 -11.33
C LEU A 349 9.38 0.45 -12.58
N THR A 350 10.23 0.36 -13.59
CA THR A 350 9.96 -0.41 -14.81
C THR A 350 9.76 -1.89 -14.53
N TYR A 351 10.67 -2.53 -13.78
CA TYR A 351 10.59 -3.96 -13.46
C TYR A 351 9.37 -4.29 -12.60
N LEU A 352 8.99 -3.43 -11.66
CA LEU A 352 7.76 -3.64 -10.89
C LEU A 352 6.52 -3.55 -11.78
N ARG A 353 6.46 -2.58 -12.70
CA ARG A 353 5.38 -2.46 -13.68
C ARG A 353 5.27 -3.70 -14.58
N ASP A 354 6.40 -4.19 -15.08
CA ASP A 354 6.48 -5.42 -15.87
C ASP A 354 5.93 -6.62 -15.08
N ALA A 355 6.37 -6.78 -13.83
CA ALA A 355 5.92 -7.87 -12.97
C ALA A 355 4.41 -7.78 -12.69
N MET A 356 3.90 -6.59 -12.35
CA MET A 356 2.48 -6.36 -12.12
C MET A 356 1.65 -6.64 -13.37
N ALA A 357 2.09 -6.16 -14.54
CA ALA A 357 1.41 -6.40 -15.81
C ALA A 357 1.37 -7.89 -16.16
N ALA A 358 2.48 -8.60 -16.02
CA ALA A 358 2.55 -10.05 -16.22
C ALA A 358 1.60 -10.80 -15.27
N ALA A 359 1.45 -10.32 -14.04
CA ALA A 359 0.51 -10.84 -13.05
C ALA A 359 -0.94 -10.33 -13.21
N LYS A 360 -1.23 -9.50 -14.23
CA LYS A 360 -2.53 -8.85 -14.45
C LYS A 360 -3.01 -8.02 -13.24
N MET A 361 -2.08 -7.43 -12.51
CA MET A 361 -2.37 -6.53 -11.40
C MET A 361 -2.60 -5.12 -11.92
N GLU A 362 -3.64 -4.46 -11.41
CA GLU A 362 -3.92 -3.06 -11.75
C GLU A 362 -2.98 -2.13 -10.98
N GLU A 363 -2.36 -1.18 -11.69
CA GLU A 363 -1.52 -0.12 -11.10
C GLU A 363 -2.39 0.92 -10.36
N GLY A 364 -3.53 1.30 -10.95
CA GLY A 364 -4.37 2.38 -10.42
C GLY A 364 -3.79 3.78 -10.67
N ALA A 365 -4.45 4.81 -10.11
CA ALA A 365 -3.96 6.18 -10.15
C ALA A 365 -3.06 6.46 -8.93
N HIS A 366 -1.85 6.96 -9.15
CA HIS A 366 -1.03 7.47 -8.05
C HIS A 366 -1.60 8.81 -7.58
N VAL A 367 -1.72 8.99 -6.26
CA VAL A 367 -2.20 10.26 -5.68
C VAL A 367 -1.04 10.94 -4.96
N ARG A 368 -0.46 11.97 -5.58
CA ARG A 368 0.58 12.78 -4.97
C ARG A 368 -0.03 13.72 -3.95
N LYS A 369 0.16 13.41 -2.67
CA LYS A 369 -0.29 14.28 -1.57
C LYS A 369 0.65 15.46 -1.43
N LEU A 370 0.10 16.66 -1.47
CA LEU A 370 0.82 17.91 -1.25
C LEU A 370 0.26 18.62 -0.03
N ASN A 371 1.13 18.93 0.92
CA ASN A 371 0.83 19.91 1.95
C ASN A 371 0.97 21.31 1.36
N TRP A 372 -0.11 21.79 0.76
CA TRP A 372 -0.11 23.04 0.01
C TRP A 372 0.17 24.25 0.89
N ASP A 373 -0.18 24.18 2.18
CA ASP A 373 0.18 25.19 3.19
C ASP A 373 1.72 25.38 3.32
N GLN A 374 2.52 24.39 2.92
CA GLN A 374 3.99 24.43 2.98
C GLN A 374 4.66 24.70 1.63
N CYS A 375 3.89 24.82 0.54
CA CYS A 375 4.41 24.95 -0.83
C CYS A 375 4.87 26.38 -1.20
N PHE A 376 5.40 27.15 -0.24
CA PHE A 376 5.96 28.49 -0.48
C PHE A 376 7.38 28.42 -1.04
N ASN A 377 7.89 29.55 -1.56
CA ASN A 377 9.24 29.64 -2.14
C ASN A 377 9.51 28.57 -3.20
N LEU A 378 8.48 28.17 -3.96
CA LEU A 378 8.55 27.09 -4.97
C LEU A 378 8.90 25.71 -4.43
N ALA A 379 8.74 25.44 -3.12
CA ALA A 379 9.14 24.18 -2.49
C ALA A 379 8.49 22.92 -3.11
N CYS A 380 7.33 23.07 -3.76
CA CYS A 380 6.61 21.97 -4.40
C CYS A 380 6.76 21.97 -5.94
N SER A 381 7.56 22.87 -6.51
CA SER A 381 7.66 23.10 -7.95
C SER A 381 9.09 22.85 -8.48
N PRO A 382 9.25 22.26 -9.68
CA PRO A 382 8.22 21.63 -10.49
C PRO A 382 7.84 20.25 -9.95
N LEU A 383 6.60 19.82 -10.22
CA LEU A 383 6.14 18.47 -9.94
C LEU A 383 5.96 17.70 -11.25
N ASN A 384 6.64 16.56 -11.38
CA ASN A 384 6.52 15.69 -12.53
C ASN A 384 5.67 14.47 -12.18
N LEU A 385 4.64 14.22 -12.98
CA LEU A 385 3.69 13.12 -12.81
C LEU A 385 3.33 12.53 -14.17
N GLU A 386 2.71 11.36 -14.18
CA GLU A 386 2.23 10.74 -15.41
C GLU A 386 0.75 11.02 -15.63
N LYS A 387 0.31 10.92 -16.88
CA LYS A 387 -1.12 10.95 -17.21
C LYS A 387 -1.88 9.86 -16.43
N GLY A 388 -3.01 10.27 -15.85
CA GLY A 388 -3.88 9.44 -15.02
C GLY A 388 -3.51 9.46 -13.52
N ASP A 389 -2.38 10.05 -13.14
CA ASP A 389 -2.10 10.35 -11.73
C ASP A 389 -2.96 11.54 -11.25
N LYS A 390 -2.96 11.77 -9.94
CA LYS A 390 -3.73 12.82 -9.27
C LYS A 390 -2.84 13.59 -8.31
N ILE A 391 -3.23 14.82 -8.00
CA ILE A 391 -2.65 15.60 -6.91
C ILE A 391 -3.73 15.80 -5.85
N GLU A 392 -3.44 15.47 -4.60
CA GLU A 392 -4.28 15.83 -3.46
C GLU A 392 -3.66 17.03 -2.75
N PHE A 393 -4.28 18.19 -2.90
CA PHE A 393 -3.90 19.41 -2.21
C PHE A 393 -4.58 19.46 -0.83
N LYS A 394 -3.78 19.43 0.23
CA LYS A 394 -4.23 19.68 1.60
C LYS A 394 -3.85 21.10 2.01
N TYR A 395 -4.83 21.93 2.37
CA TYR A 395 -4.61 23.30 2.82
C TYR A 395 -5.73 23.82 3.72
N SER A 396 -5.40 24.83 4.52
CA SER A 396 -6.37 25.56 5.34
C SER A 396 -7.22 26.54 4.52
N ALA A 397 -8.28 27.10 5.14
CA ALA A 397 -9.19 28.03 4.47
C ALA A 397 -8.55 29.36 4.03
N SER A 398 -7.28 29.61 4.35
CA SER A 398 -6.51 30.76 3.85
C SER A 398 -5.87 30.52 2.48
N HIS A 399 -6.13 29.38 1.83
CA HIS A 399 -5.57 29.05 0.53
C HIS A 399 -6.65 28.53 -0.43
N ASP A 400 -6.31 28.56 -1.71
CA ASP A 400 -7.05 27.98 -2.81
C ASP A 400 -6.05 27.44 -3.85
N VAL A 401 -6.59 26.81 -4.89
CA VAL A 401 -5.84 26.34 -6.04
C VAL A 401 -6.46 26.93 -7.30
N VAL A 402 -5.71 27.79 -7.98
CA VAL A 402 -6.14 28.52 -9.18
C VAL A 402 -5.29 28.07 -10.36
N LYS A 403 -5.93 27.57 -11.42
CA LYS A 403 -5.27 27.23 -12.69
C LYS A 403 -5.09 28.48 -13.52
N VAL A 404 -3.87 28.74 -13.99
CA VAL A 404 -3.54 29.87 -14.86
C VAL A 404 -3.20 29.39 -16.28
N ALA A 405 -3.34 30.30 -17.26
CA ALA A 405 -3.32 29.95 -18.67
C ALA A 405 -1.97 29.40 -19.16
N ASP A 406 -0.87 30.00 -18.72
CA ASP A 406 0.47 29.69 -19.19
C ASP A 406 1.55 30.13 -18.19
N LYS A 407 2.82 29.95 -18.57
CA LYS A 407 3.99 30.32 -17.77
C LYS A 407 4.05 31.82 -17.46
N SER A 408 3.63 32.69 -18.39
CA SER A 408 3.64 34.14 -18.18
C SER A 408 2.63 34.53 -17.10
N ALA A 409 1.42 33.98 -17.16
CA ALA A 409 0.40 34.15 -16.14
C ALA A 409 0.86 33.61 -14.76
N PHE A 410 1.56 32.47 -14.75
CA PHE A 410 2.16 31.89 -13.55
C PHE A 410 3.26 32.76 -12.93
N ASP A 411 4.12 33.36 -13.76
CA ASP A 411 5.19 34.24 -13.30
C ASP A 411 4.64 35.55 -12.75
N ALA A 412 3.64 36.11 -13.42
CA ALA A 412 2.98 37.36 -13.05
C ALA A 412 1.93 37.19 -11.93
N CYS A 413 1.65 35.97 -11.46
CA CYS A 413 0.56 35.71 -10.51
C CYS A 413 -0.79 36.25 -11.00
N ALA A 414 -1.07 36.09 -12.29
CA ALA A 414 -2.31 36.56 -12.90
C ALA A 414 -3.52 35.77 -12.39
N SER A 415 -4.70 36.37 -12.52
CA SER A 415 -5.97 35.69 -12.24
C SER A 415 -6.16 34.48 -13.16
N GLY A 416 -6.92 33.50 -12.68
CA GLY A 416 -7.19 32.27 -13.40
C GLY A 416 -8.50 31.63 -12.96
N THR A 417 -8.66 30.35 -13.26
CA THR A 417 -9.84 29.58 -12.86
C THR A 417 -9.58 28.89 -11.53
N THR A 418 -10.36 29.20 -10.49
CA THR A 418 -10.31 28.46 -9.23
C THR A 418 -10.78 27.02 -9.46
N VAL A 419 -9.89 26.06 -9.24
CA VAL A 419 -10.18 24.62 -9.35
C VAL A 419 -10.37 23.99 -7.98
N GLY A 420 -9.70 24.50 -6.95
CA GLY A 420 -9.88 24.12 -5.56
C GLY A 420 -10.18 25.34 -4.70
N SER A 421 -11.35 25.38 -4.07
CA SER A 421 -11.75 26.48 -3.19
C SER A 421 -11.22 26.32 -1.76
N ALA A 422 -11.20 27.43 -1.01
CA ALA A 422 -10.83 27.46 0.41
C ALA A 422 -11.61 26.46 1.29
N SER A 423 -12.85 26.14 0.93
CA SER A 423 -13.68 25.19 1.67
C SER A 423 -13.30 23.72 1.46
N GLN A 424 -12.57 23.40 0.38
CA GLN A 424 -12.24 22.02 0.00
C GLN A 424 -10.88 21.57 0.53
N GLY A 425 -9.96 22.51 0.77
CA GLY A 425 -8.58 22.19 1.18
C GLY A 425 -8.47 21.34 2.45
N ALA A 426 -9.35 21.60 3.44
CA ALA A 426 -9.34 20.89 4.71
C ALA A 426 -9.75 19.42 4.57
N ALA A 427 -10.56 19.08 3.58
CA ALA A 427 -10.90 17.70 3.25
C ALA A 427 -9.81 17.04 2.38
N GLY A 428 -9.10 17.82 1.58
CA GLY A 428 -8.15 17.33 0.57
C GLY A 428 -8.76 17.49 -0.82
N PHE A 429 -8.40 18.55 -1.53
CA PHE A 429 -8.86 18.79 -2.89
C PHE A 429 -8.07 17.93 -3.87
N VAL A 430 -8.75 17.03 -4.60
CA VAL A 430 -8.12 16.14 -5.57
C VAL A 430 -8.25 16.70 -6.97
N LEU A 431 -7.12 16.86 -7.64
CA LEU A 431 -6.99 17.30 -9.03
C LEU A 431 -6.56 16.12 -9.92
N ASP A 432 -7.30 15.87 -10.99
CA ASP A 432 -7.01 14.83 -11.97
C ASP A 432 -6.10 15.33 -13.09
N LEU A 433 -5.05 14.56 -13.42
CA LEU A 433 -4.09 14.91 -14.47
C LEU A 433 -4.29 14.03 -15.70
N ASN A 434 -5.25 14.39 -16.56
CA ASN A 434 -5.64 13.59 -17.72
C ASN A 434 -5.01 14.04 -19.06
N THR A 435 -4.34 15.19 -19.07
CA THR A 435 -3.78 15.80 -20.28
C THR A 435 -2.28 15.93 -20.14
N VAL A 436 -1.53 15.37 -21.11
CA VAL A 436 -0.07 15.53 -21.17
C VAL A 436 0.28 16.96 -21.54
N GLY A 437 1.33 17.48 -20.90
CA GLY A 437 1.78 18.85 -21.05
C GLY A 437 2.12 19.47 -19.71
N THR A 438 2.37 20.78 -19.72
CA THR A 438 2.66 21.56 -18.52
C THR A 438 1.43 22.35 -18.13
N GLU A 439 1.03 22.24 -16.88
CA GLU A 439 -0.05 23.01 -16.27
C GLU A 439 0.49 23.85 -15.11
N TYR A 440 -0.16 24.99 -14.86
CA TYR A 440 0.30 25.98 -13.90
C TYR A 440 -0.78 26.29 -12.88
N TYR A 441 -0.42 26.18 -11.60
CA TYR A 441 -1.32 26.42 -10.49
C TYR A 441 -0.72 27.41 -9.49
N VAL A 442 -1.53 28.32 -8.98
CA VAL A 442 -1.16 29.34 -8.01
C VAL A 442 -2.16 29.38 -6.86
N CYS A 443 -1.78 29.92 -5.71
CA CYS A 443 -2.75 30.39 -4.73
C CYS A 443 -3.16 31.83 -5.08
N GLY A 444 -4.45 32.07 -5.28
CA GLY A 444 -5.02 33.38 -5.60
C GLY A 444 -5.19 34.30 -4.39
N GLN A 445 -4.85 33.83 -3.19
CA GLN A 445 -5.01 34.59 -1.96
C GLN A 445 -3.89 35.62 -1.79
N SER A 446 -4.26 36.91 -1.78
CA SER A 446 -3.40 38.05 -1.45
C SER A 446 -2.00 37.97 -2.08
N ASN A 447 -0.94 37.92 -1.26
CA ASN A 447 0.46 37.86 -1.68
C ASN A 447 1.03 36.42 -1.73
N HIS A 448 0.22 35.38 -1.55
CA HIS A 448 0.71 34.00 -1.43
C HIS A 448 1.43 33.53 -2.70
N CYS A 449 0.84 33.78 -3.89
CA CYS A 449 1.51 33.46 -5.16
C CYS A 449 2.84 34.20 -5.31
N SER A 450 2.90 35.48 -4.94
CA SER A 450 4.13 36.29 -4.99
C SER A 450 5.20 35.78 -4.01
N ASN A 451 4.78 35.18 -2.90
CA ASN A 451 5.65 34.48 -1.95
C ASN A 451 6.00 33.05 -2.39
N GLY A 452 5.69 32.68 -3.64
CA GLY A 452 6.08 31.41 -4.23
C GLY A 452 5.13 30.25 -3.93
N GLN A 453 3.91 30.50 -3.42
CA GLN A 453 2.87 29.47 -3.32
C GLN A 453 2.22 29.21 -4.68
N LYS A 454 3.00 28.57 -5.54
CA LYS A 454 2.67 28.24 -6.92
C LYS A 454 3.45 27.02 -7.39
N ILE A 455 2.85 26.22 -8.26
CA ILE A 455 3.39 24.94 -8.74
C ILE A 455 3.25 24.79 -10.25
N GLU A 456 4.38 24.48 -10.89
CA GLU A 456 4.44 24.00 -12.27
C GLU A 456 4.29 22.46 -12.25
N VAL A 457 3.24 21.94 -12.88
CA VAL A 457 2.95 20.51 -12.96
C VAL A 457 3.23 20.02 -14.38
N LYS A 458 4.17 19.10 -14.54
CA LYS A 458 4.52 18.47 -15.82
C LYS A 458 3.92 17.07 -15.87
N VAL A 459 2.95 16.90 -16.76
CA VAL A 459 2.27 15.62 -17.00
C VAL A 459 2.91 14.96 -18.20
N HIS A 460 3.50 13.79 -17.99
CA HIS A 460 4.19 13.00 -19.02
C HIS A 460 3.30 11.85 -19.52
N GLU A 461 3.51 11.40 -20.77
CA GLU A 461 2.84 10.18 -21.25
C GLU A 461 3.33 8.96 -20.48
N ARG A 462 2.42 8.00 -20.27
CA ARG A 462 2.78 6.71 -19.70
C ARG A 462 3.38 5.85 -20.80
N THR A 463 4.66 5.49 -20.66
CA THR A 463 5.38 4.66 -21.63
C THR A 463 5.01 3.17 -21.54
N TYR A 464 4.24 2.78 -20.53
CA TYR A 464 3.78 1.41 -20.32
C TYR A 464 2.27 1.27 -20.48
N ALA A 465 1.82 0.29 -21.29
CA ALA A 465 0.41 -0.04 -21.45
C ALA A 465 -0.10 -0.77 -20.20
N ALA A 466 -0.52 -0.02 -19.19
CA ALA A 466 -1.19 -0.59 -18.03
C ALA A 466 -2.55 -1.22 -18.46
N PRO A 467 -2.99 -2.34 -17.85
CA PRO A 467 -4.41 -2.70 -17.95
C PRO A 467 -5.25 -1.50 -17.48
N PRO A 468 -6.35 -1.17 -18.18
CA PRO A 468 -7.07 0.07 -17.94
C PRO A 468 -7.49 0.16 -16.49
N SER A 469 -6.98 1.17 -15.79
CA SER A 469 -7.48 1.57 -14.48
C SER A 469 -8.99 1.75 -14.60
N SER A 470 -9.76 1.03 -13.79
CA SER A 470 -11.21 1.24 -13.66
C SER A 470 -11.57 2.59 -13.01
N GLY A 471 -10.61 3.52 -12.90
CA GLY A 471 -10.80 4.87 -12.39
C GLY A 471 -10.88 4.96 -10.87
N GLY A 472 -10.65 3.86 -10.15
CA GLY A 472 -10.62 3.84 -8.70
C GLY A 472 -9.30 4.34 -8.12
N SER A 473 -9.36 5.08 -7.02
CA SER A 473 -8.19 5.37 -6.18
C SER A 473 -7.59 4.06 -5.66
N ALA A 474 -6.26 3.98 -5.55
CA ALA A 474 -5.64 2.94 -4.72
C ALA A 474 -6.22 3.05 -3.30
N PRO A 475 -6.76 1.97 -2.70
CA PRO A 475 -7.31 2.05 -1.36
C PRO A 475 -6.17 2.28 -0.35
N CYS A 476 -6.37 3.17 0.63
CA CYS A 476 -5.38 3.39 1.68
C CYS A 476 -5.37 2.18 2.63
N TYR A 477 -4.18 1.64 2.93
CA TYR A 477 -4.03 0.47 3.80
C TYR A 477 -2.93 0.63 4.86
N SER A 478 -2.46 1.86 5.12
CA SER A 478 -1.58 2.08 6.27
C SER A 478 -2.37 2.00 7.58
N ALA A 479 -1.71 1.59 8.66
CA ALA A 479 -2.31 1.47 10.00
C ALA A 479 -2.83 2.80 10.59
N ASN A 480 -2.59 3.93 9.92
CA ASN A 480 -2.84 5.29 10.42
C ASN A 480 -3.76 6.15 9.52
N CYS A 481 -4.56 5.57 8.61
CA CYS A 481 -5.61 6.34 7.91
C CYS A 481 -7.03 5.96 8.36
N ASP A 482 -7.78 6.96 8.84
CA ASP A 482 -9.23 6.88 8.96
C ASP A 482 -9.84 6.60 7.58
N SER A 483 -10.59 5.51 7.46
CA SER A 483 -11.24 5.09 6.21
C SER A 483 -12.20 6.17 5.68
N PRO A 484 -12.21 6.50 4.37
CA PRO A 484 -13.19 7.43 3.83
C PRO A 484 -14.58 6.78 3.72
N ALA A 485 -15.59 7.50 4.21
CA ALA A 485 -17.00 7.15 4.11
C ALA A 485 -17.49 7.13 2.64
N PRO A 486 -18.44 6.25 2.27
CA PRO A 486 -18.94 6.13 0.90
C PRO A 486 -19.74 7.36 0.46
N ALA A 487 -19.35 7.98 -0.66
CA ALA A 487 -20.10 9.07 -1.29
C ALA A 487 -21.21 8.52 -2.21
N LYS A 488 -22.41 9.10 -2.06
CA LYS A 488 -23.67 8.75 -2.74
C LYS A 488 -23.61 9.08 -4.23
N ALA A 489 -23.94 8.11 -5.09
CA ALA A 489 -24.23 8.35 -6.51
C ALA A 489 -25.75 8.57 -6.70
N GLY A 490 -26.11 9.77 -7.15
CA GLY A 490 -27.47 10.11 -7.60
C GLY A 490 -27.48 10.50 -9.08
N ALA A 491 -28.30 9.76 -9.84
CA ALA A 491 -28.98 10.10 -11.10
C ALA A 491 -28.14 10.45 -12.35
N ALA A 492 -28.49 10.06 -13.58
CA ALA A 492 -29.42 9.07 -14.13
C ALA A 492 -29.18 9.04 -15.67
N ILE A 493 -29.05 7.82 -16.22
CA ILE A 493 -29.77 7.22 -17.37
C ILE A 493 -29.98 8.03 -18.68
N ALA A 494 -29.54 7.44 -19.82
CA ALA A 494 -30.38 7.07 -20.98
C ALA A 494 -29.60 6.11 -21.92
N LYS A 495 -29.80 4.77 -21.95
CA LYS A 495 -30.83 3.90 -22.58
C LYS A 495 -30.64 3.62 -24.11
N PRO A 496 -31.19 2.52 -24.68
CA PRO A 496 -30.38 1.39 -25.22
C PRO A 496 -30.79 0.90 -26.64
N ALA A 497 -30.10 -0.11 -27.17
CA ALA A 497 -30.57 -1.23 -28.03
C ALA A 497 -29.34 -1.85 -28.74
N GLY A 498 -29.21 -3.13 -29.05
CA GLY A 498 -30.13 -4.25 -28.96
C GLY A 498 -29.37 -5.56 -28.84
N ALA A 499 -30.11 -6.59 -28.41
CA ALA A 499 -29.63 -7.96 -28.30
C ALA A 499 -29.77 -8.68 -29.65
N ALA A 500 -28.75 -9.44 -30.03
CA ALA A 500 -28.89 -10.66 -30.82
C ALA A 500 -27.73 -11.59 -30.49
N LEU A 501 -28.03 -12.57 -29.64
CA LEU A 501 -27.20 -13.74 -29.36
C LEU A 501 -27.70 -14.87 -30.25
N LEU A 502 -26.82 -15.54 -31.00
CA LEU A 502 -27.00 -16.94 -31.40
C LEU A 502 -25.63 -17.52 -31.76
N ALA A 503 -25.10 -18.31 -30.83
CA ALA A 503 -23.99 -19.23 -31.06
C ALA A 503 -24.56 -20.59 -31.50
N THR A 504 -23.90 -21.26 -32.44
CA THR A 504 -23.59 -22.69 -32.33
C THR A 504 -22.51 -23.08 -33.35
N LEU A 505 -21.44 -23.67 -32.81
CA LEU A 505 -20.44 -24.50 -33.48
C LEU A 505 -21.10 -25.77 -34.05
N ALA A 506 -20.65 -26.23 -35.23
CA ALA A 506 -20.24 -27.63 -35.45
C ALA A 506 -19.57 -27.78 -36.83
N ALA A 507 -18.40 -28.41 -36.81
CA ALA A 507 -17.61 -28.83 -37.96
C ALA A 507 -18.14 -30.16 -38.55
N ALA A 508 -17.95 -30.36 -39.86
CA ALA A 508 -17.27 -31.52 -40.48
C ALA A 508 -17.79 -31.87 -41.90
N LEU A 509 -16.82 -31.99 -42.82
CA LEU A 509 -16.73 -32.85 -44.02
C LEU A 509 -17.86 -32.83 -45.07
N ALA A 510 -17.53 -32.38 -46.29
CA ALA A 510 -17.42 -33.24 -47.49
C ALA A 510 -17.10 -32.42 -48.76
N LEU A 511 -16.06 -32.88 -49.47
CA LEU A 511 -15.60 -32.53 -50.83
C LEU A 511 -14.98 -31.15 -51.09
#